data_AF-A0A947VTI5-F1
#
_entry.id   AF-A0A947VTI5-F1
#
_cell.length_a   1.000
_cell.length_b   1.000
_cell.length_c   1.000
_cell.angle_alpha   90.00
_cell.angle_beta   90.00
_cell.angle_gamma   90.00
#
_symmetry.space_group_name_H-M   'P 1'
#
loop_
_entity.id
_entity.type
_entity.pdbx_description
1 polymer ?
#
loop_
_entity_poly.entity_id
_entity_poly.type
_entity_poly.pdbx_seq_one_letter_code
_entity_poly.pdbx_strand_id
1 'polypeptide(L)' 'MTQKELAKRLHTTQQTVSALECPNHNVTIGTLEKIAEVLGVELQINFISSKRVHA' A
#
# COMPACT_ATOMS: atom_id res chain seq x y z
N MET A 1 -0.76 10.85 -11.55
CA MET A 1 -1.12 11.44 -10.24
C MET A 1 0.18 11.69 -9.48
N THR A 2 0.36 12.86 -8.85
CA THR A 2 1.57 13.10 -8.03
C THR A 2 1.36 12.63 -6.58
N GLN A 3 2.45 12.49 -5.82
CA GLN A 3 2.39 12.17 -4.38
C GLN A 3 1.55 13.18 -3.59
N LYS A 4 1.58 14.46 -3.97
CA LYS A 4 0.80 15.53 -3.34
C LYS A 4 -0.70 15.36 -3.61
N GLU A 5 -1.07 15.00 -4.83
CA GLU A 5 -2.46 14.72 -5.18
C GLU A 5 -2.98 13.45 -4.49
N LEU A 6 -2.14 12.41 -4.40
CA LEU A 6 -2.46 11.19 -3.66
C LEU A 6 -2.66 11.48 -2.17
N ALA A 7 -1.76 12.25 -1.56
CA ALA A 7 -1.86 12.64 -0.16
C ALA A 7 -3.17 13.39 0.14
N LYS A 8 -3.56 14.31 -0.76
CA LYS A 8 -4.82 15.05 -0.64
C LYS A 8 -6.03 14.12 -0.68
N ARG A 9 -6.03 13.12 -1.57
CA ARG A 9 -7.14 12.15 -1.70
C ARG A 9 -7.19 11.14 -0.55
N LEU A 10 -6.03 10.76 -0.01
CA LEU A 10 -5.92 9.87 1.15
C LEU A 10 -6.11 10.58 2.50
N HIS A 11 -6.34 11.90 2.50
CA HIS A 11 -6.38 12.72 3.71
C HIS A 11 -5.14 12.52 4.60
N THR A 12 -3.96 12.50 3.98
CA THR A 12 -2.66 12.32 4.64
C THR A 12 -1.64 13.32 4.12
N THR A 13 -0.38 13.18 4.54
CA THR A 13 0.72 14.08 4.13
C THR A 13 1.50 13.51 2.94
N GLN A 14 2.15 14.39 2.17
CA GLN A 14 3.02 13.97 1.07
C GLN A 14 4.20 13.12 1.58
N GLN A 15 4.71 13.41 2.77
CA GLN A 15 5.75 12.63 3.44
C GLN A 15 5.27 11.21 3.76
N THR A 16 4.03 11.07 4.23
CA THR A 16 3.41 9.76 4.46
C THR A 16 3.32 8.99 3.15
N VAL A 17 2.86 9.60 2.06
CA VAL A 17 2.82 8.94 0.74
C VAL A 17 4.21 8.53 0.26
N SER A 18 5.22 9.39 0.42
CA SER A 18 6.61 9.04 0.09
C SER A 18 7.12 7.86 0.91
N ALA A 19 6.70 7.74 2.18
CA ALA A 19 7.04 6.58 3.01
C ALA A 19 6.32 5.30 2.55
N LEU A 20 5.05 5.40 2.12
CA LEU A 20 4.28 4.26 1.58
C LEU A 20 4.91 3.69 0.29
N GLU A 21 5.58 4.53 -0.50
CA GLU A 21 6.27 4.14 -1.73
C GLU A 21 7.67 3.55 -1.47
N CYS A 22 8.17 3.61 -0.22
CA CYS A 22 9.46 3.01 0.13
C CYS A 22 9.34 1.50 0.36
N PRO A 23 10.27 0.68 -0.18
CA PRO A 23 10.21 -0.78 -0.10
C PRO A 23 10.31 -1.36 1.32
N ASN A 24 10.73 -0.57 2.32
CA ASN A 24 10.91 -1.00 3.71
C ASN A 24 9.82 -0.48 4.66
N HIS A 25 8.73 0.09 4.14
CA HIS A 25 7.65 0.59 4.98
C HIS A 25 6.58 -0.48 5.19
N ASN A 26 6.27 -0.77 6.46
CA ASN A 26 5.19 -1.69 6.81
C ASN A 26 3.84 -0.99 6.63
N VAL A 27 3.22 -1.26 5.49
CA VAL A 27 1.85 -0.82 5.18
C VAL A 27 0.83 -1.80 5.74
N THR A 28 -0.23 -1.25 6.34
CA THR A 28 -1.38 -2.04 6.77
C THR A 28 -2.28 -2.36 5.57
N ILE A 29 -3.02 -3.47 5.64
CA ILE A 29 -4.02 -3.83 4.63
C ILE A 29 -5.04 -2.70 4.45
N GLY A 30 -5.52 -2.10 5.55
CA GLY A 30 -6.47 -0.98 5.48
C GLY A 30 -5.93 0.27 4.76
N THR A 31 -4.61 0.48 4.76
CA THR A 31 -4.00 1.55 3.95
C THR A 31 -3.97 1.17 2.48
N LEU A 32 -3.68 -0.09 2.14
CA LEU A 32 -3.73 -0.60 0.77
C LEU A 32 -5.15 -0.51 0.18
N GLU A 33 -6.18 -0.80 0.97
CA GLU A 33 -7.59 -0.67 0.55
C GLU A 33 -7.93 0.78 0.20
N LYS A 34 -7.54 1.75 1.04
CA LYS A 34 -7.76 3.18 0.77
C LYS A 34 -7.03 3.67 -0.48
N ILE A 35 -5.81 3.18 -0.70
CA ILE A 35 -5.04 3.50 -1.91
C ILE A 35 -5.76 2.93 -3.14
N ALA A 36 -6.24 1.69 -3.07
CA ALA A 36 -6.97 1.05 -4.15
C ALA A 36 -8.24 1.84 -4.52
N GLU A 37 -9.03 2.27 -3.53
CA GLU A 37 -10.20 3.13 -3.71
C GLU A 37 -9.86 4.45 -4.41
N VAL A 38 -8.82 5.16 -3.94
CA VAL A 38 -8.37 6.43 -4.52
C VAL A 38 -7.87 6.29 -5.96
N LEU A 39 -7.28 5.14 -6.28
CA LEU A 39 -6.77 4.80 -7.61
C LEU A 39 -7.85 4.21 -8.53
N GLY A 40 -9.02 3.85 -8.02
CA GLY A 40 -10.07 3.19 -8.78
C GLY A 40 -9.71 1.75 -9.19
N VAL A 41 -8.94 1.04 -8.36
CA VAL A 41 -8.54 -0.35 -8.58
C VAL A 41 -8.98 -1.23 -7.40
N GLU A 42 -8.92 -2.55 -7.57
CA GLU A 42 -9.25 -3.51 -6.51
C GLU A 42 -7.98 -4.11 -5.89
N LEU A 43 -7.98 -4.28 -4.56
CA LEU A 43 -6.89 -4.91 -3.84
C LEU A 43 -7.03 -6.44 -3.90
N GLN A 44 -6.08 -7.11 -4.56
CA GLN A 44 -6.00 -8.57 -4.57
C GLN A 44 -4.85 -9.07 -3.67
N ILE A 45 -5.17 -9.86 -2.66
CA ILE A 45 -4.19 -10.49 -1.76
C ILE A 45 -4.17 -11.99 -2.02
N ASN A 46 -3.00 -12.53 -2.36
CA ASN A 46 -2.80 -13.96 -2.59
C ASN A 46 -1.76 -14.54 -1.64
N PHE A 47 -2.12 -15.62 -0.94
CA PHE A 47 -1.16 -16.43 -0.22
C PHE A 47 -0.49 -17.41 -1.18
N ILE A 48 0.84 -17.48 -1.13
CA ILE A 48 1.62 -18.47 -1.90
C ILE A 48 2.09 -19.60 -0.98
N SER A 49 2.23 -20.80 -1.54
CA SER A 49 2.75 -21.96 -0.80
C SER A 49 4.17 -21.69 -0.32
N SER A 50 4.35 -21.58 1.00
CA SER A 50 5.68 -21.47 1.60
C SER A 50 6.31 -22.86 1.69
N LYS A 51 7.34 -23.14 0.89
CA LYS A 51 8.22 -24.30 1.14
C LYS A 51 9.11 -23.99 2.35
N ARG A 52 8.57 -24.07 3.56
CA ARG A 52 9.41 -24.23 4.76
C ARG A 52 9.74 -25.71 4.90
N VAL A 53 10.88 -26.10 4.31
CA VAL A 53 11.55 -27.35 4.67
C VAL A 53 12.01 -27.17 6.12
N HIS A 54 11.29 -27.74 7.08
CA HIS A 54 11.88 -28.06 8.36
C HIS A 54 12.69 -29.34 8.13
N ALA A 55 14.00 -29.18 8.06
CA ALA A 55 14.96 -30.25 8.30
C ALA A 55 15.25 -30.32 9.81
#